data_AF-A0A8T3S4V3-F1
#
_entry.id   AF-A0A8T3S4V3-F1
#
_cell.length_a   1.000
_cell.length_b   1.000
_cell.length_c   1.000
_cell.angle_alpha   90.00
_cell.angle_beta   90.00
_cell.angle_gamma   90.00
#
_symmetry.space_group_name_H-M   'P 1'
#
loop_
_entity.id
_entity.type
_entity.pdbx_description
1 polymer ?
#
loop_
_entity_poly.entity_id
_entity_poly.type
_entity_poly.pdbx_seq_one_letter_code
_entity_poly.pdbx_strand_id
1 'polypeptide(L)'
;MKPTSPDRIRNIALISHGGAGKTSLAEAMLFDAGAIPRLGTVEAGTTALDWDPDEHKRSQSINLGIASIEHEGVRITIVDTPGYADFQADVVEALAAVDAVIVVVDASAGVEVGTDEVWRLADARGLPRMIFVNKMDRENANYDGTLEALKARFGPKIAPVYL
;
A
#
# COMPACT_ATOMS: atom_id res chain seq x y z
N MET A 1 14.64 21.51 -7.36
CA MET A 1 14.61 20.49 -6.28
C MET A 1 15.98 20.47 -5.60
N LYS A 2 16.07 20.55 -4.27
CA LYS A 2 17.38 20.42 -3.60
C LYS A 2 17.88 18.98 -3.73
N PRO A 3 19.19 18.74 -3.92
CA PRO A 3 19.75 17.40 -3.87
C PRO A 3 19.46 16.79 -2.49
N THR A 4 18.75 15.66 -2.48
CA THR A 4 18.51 14.88 -1.26
C THR A 4 19.64 13.88 -1.13
N SER A 5 20.22 13.75 0.06
CA SER A 5 21.26 12.75 0.29
C SER A 5 20.68 11.33 0.18
N PRO A 6 21.43 10.33 -0.32
CA PRO A 6 20.91 8.98 -0.53
C PRO A 6 20.30 8.33 0.74
N ASP A 7 20.85 8.64 1.91
CA ASP A 7 20.34 8.17 3.21
C ASP A 7 18.96 8.72 3.58
N ARG A 8 18.50 9.78 2.89
CA ARG A 8 17.22 10.45 3.07
C ARG A 8 16.20 10.12 1.98
N ILE A 9 16.42 9.05 1.22
CA ILE A 9 15.47 8.57 0.20
C ILE A 9 14.87 7.24 0.66
N ARG A 10 13.55 7.10 0.54
CA ARG A 10 12.83 5.84 0.76
C ARG A 10 11.88 5.59 -0.40
N ASN A 11 12.05 4.48 -1.10
CA ASN A 11 11.09 4.04 -2.10
C ASN A 11 10.26 2.91 -1.51
N ILE A 12 8.94 3.05 -1.51
CA ILE A 12 8.01 2.08 -0.91
C ILE A 12 6.94 1.69 -1.92
N ALA A 13 6.54 0.41 -1.90
CA ALA A 13 5.35 -0.04 -2.62
C ALA A 13 4.21 -0.37 -1.65
N LEU A 14 2.99 0.01 -2.01
CA LEU A 14 1.78 -0.44 -1.33
C LEU A 14 1.28 -1.71 -2.02
N ILE A 15 1.18 -2.82 -1.30
CA ILE A 15 0.83 -4.13 -1.88
C ILE A 15 -0.26 -4.81 -1.06
N SER A 16 -1.21 -5.44 -1.75
CA SER A 16 -2.31 -6.23 -1.17
C SER A 16 -3.20 -6.78 -2.27
N HIS A 17 -4.16 -7.61 -1.90
CA HIS A 17 -5.27 -8.00 -2.77
C HIS A 17 -6.15 -6.80 -3.17
N GLY A 18 -7.03 -7.01 -4.16
CA GLY A 18 -7.96 -6.02 -4.66
C GLY A 18 -8.86 -5.48 -3.56
N GLY A 19 -9.06 -4.16 -3.53
CA GLY A 19 -10.01 -3.52 -2.62
C GLY A 19 -9.55 -3.34 -1.17
N ALA A 20 -8.34 -3.75 -0.75
CA ALA A 20 -7.87 -3.54 0.62
C ALA A 20 -7.61 -2.06 0.98
N GLY A 21 -7.56 -1.16 -0.01
CA GLY A 21 -7.44 0.29 0.17
C GLY A 21 -6.03 0.87 0.01
N LYS A 22 -5.21 0.29 -0.89
CA LYS A 22 -3.86 0.81 -1.20
C LYS A 22 -3.91 2.24 -1.72
N THR A 23 -4.73 2.49 -2.74
CA THR A 23 -4.90 3.81 -3.34
C THR A 23 -5.42 4.83 -2.35
N SER A 24 -6.40 4.46 -1.51
CA SER A 24 -6.89 5.33 -0.45
C SER A 24 -5.81 5.67 0.59
N LEU A 25 -4.93 4.72 0.92
CA LEU A 25 -3.78 4.96 1.79
C LEU A 25 -2.77 5.90 1.11
N ALA A 26 -2.44 5.67 -0.16
CA ALA A 26 -1.55 6.56 -0.92
C ALA A 26 -2.10 7.98 -0.98
N GLU A 27 -3.40 8.14 -1.26
CA GLU A 27 -4.10 9.42 -1.27
C GLU A 27 -4.00 10.14 0.08
N ALA A 28 -4.20 9.40 1.19
CA ALA A 28 -4.06 9.94 2.53
C ALA A 28 -2.62 10.39 2.83
N MET A 29 -1.61 9.63 2.40
CA MET A 29 -0.20 10.01 2.55
C MET A 29 0.14 11.29 1.76
N LEU A 30 -0.41 11.44 0.54
CA LEU A 30 -0.23 12.63 -0.27
C LEU A 30 -0.89 13.86 0.38
N PHE A 31 -2.10 13.67 0.91
CA PHE A 31 -2.85 14.75 1.57
C PHE A 31 -2.16 15.21 2.86
N ASP A 32 -1.74 14.28 3.72
CA ASP A 32 -1.07 14.59 4.99
C ASP A 32 0.27 15.30 4.78
N ALA A 33 1.03 14.91 3.74
CA ALA A 33 2.24 15.60 3.34
C ALA A 33 2.02 16.97 2.65
N GLY A 34 0.76 17.37 2.44
CA GLY A 34 0.39 18.60 1.74
C GLY A 34 0.70 18.60 0.24
N ALA A 35 0.91 17.43 -0.37
CA ALA A 35 1.18 17.29 -1.80
C ALA A 35 -0.09 17.50 -2.65
N ILE A 36 -1.26 17.23 -2.07
CA ILE A 36 -2.56 17.50 -2.68
C ILE A 36 -3.44 18.34 -1.73
N PRO A 37 -4.26 19.26 -2.26
CA PRO A 37 -5.04 20.19 -1.43
C PRO A 37 -6.34 19.59 -0.87
N ARG A 38 -6.79 18.45 -1.41
CA ARG A 38 -8.03 17.78 -1.04
C ARG A 38 -7.79 16.28 -1.07
N LEU A 39 -8.34 15.57 -0.09
CA LEU A 39 -8.38 14.11 -0.08
C LEU A 39 -9.39 13.61 -1.14
N GLY A 40 -8.92 12.91 -2.17
CA GLY A 40 -9.73 12.24 -3.17
C GLY A 40 -10.29 10.90 -2.68
N THR A 41 -11.19 10.32 -3.45
CA THR A 41 -11.69 8.95 -3.24
C THR A 41 -11.74 8.18 -4.54
N VAL A 42 -11.59 6.85 -4.43
CA VAL A 42 -11.59 5.92 -5.57
C VAL A 42 -12.98 5.88 -6.21
N GLU A 43 -14.04 5.88 -5.39
CA GLU A 43 -15.43 5.83 -5.86
C GLU A 43 -15.82 7.07 -6.65
N ALA A 44 -15.23 8.23 -6.32
CA ALA A 44 -15.45 9.47 -7.04
C ALA A 44 -14.52 9.64 -8.25
N GLY A 45 -13.53 8.74 -8.44
CA GLY A 45 -12.50 8.89 -9.48
C GLY A 45 -11.68 10.17 -9.31
N THR A 46 -11.41 10.56 -8.05
CA THR A 46 -10.70 11.82 -7.74
C THR A 46 -9.38 11.62 -7.02
N THR A 47 -8.92 10.38 -6.90
CA THR A 47 -7.57 10.06 -6.41
C THR A 47 -6.52 10.61 -7.36
N ALA A 48 -5.38 11.03 -6.82
CA ALA A 48 -4.30 11.62 -7.58
C ALA A 48 -3.50 10.59 -8.39
N LEU A 49 -3.51 9.33 -7.96
CA LEU A 49 -2.72 8.25 -8.55
C LEU A 49 -3.47 7.41 -9.59
N ASP A 50 -4.80 7.37 -9.53
CA ASP A 50 -5.61 6.77 -10.60
C ASP A 50 -5.90 7.86 -11.65
N TRP A 51 -5.18 7.83 -12.76
CA TRP A 51 -5.30 8.85 -13.82
C TRP A 51 -5.91 8.30 -15.10
N ASP A 52 -5.96 6.97 -15.26
CA ASP A 52 -6.53 6.35 -16.43
C ASP A 52 -8.06 6.33 -16.34
N PRO A 53 -8.80 6.77 -17.38
CA PRO A 53 -10.25 6.70 -17.40
C PRO A 53 -10.83 5.31 -17.11
N ASP A 54 -10.11 4.24 -17.43
CA ASP A 54 -10.54 2.88 -17.14
C ASP A 54 -10.39 2.52 -15.65
N GLU A 55 -9.45 3.13 -14.93
CA GLU A 55 -9.36 3.01 -13.46
C GLU A 55 -10.57 3.65 -12.79
N HIS A 56 -10.98 4.82 -13.28
CA HIS A 56 -12.18 5.50 -12.77
C HIS A 56 -13.45 4.70 -13.04
N LYS A 57 -13.62 4.17 -14.26
CA LYS A 57 -14.78 3.34 -14.62
C LYS A 57 -14.87 2.06 -13.79
N ARG A 58 -13.73 1.47 -13.44
CA ARG A 58 -13.67 0.22 -12.68
C ARG A 58 -13.56 0.44 -11.17
N SER A 59 -13.36 1.69 -10.73
CA SER A 59 -13.04 2.04 -9.34
C SER A 59 -11.90 1.19 -8.80
N GLN A 60 -10.86 1.03 -9.61
CA GLN A 60 -9.76 0.12 -9.35
C GLN A 60 -8.52 0.52 -10.17
N SER A 61 -7.36 0.59 -9.52
CA SER A 61 -6.08 0.76 -10.21
C SER A 61 -5.75 -0.43 -11.12
N ILE A 62 -5.30 -0.11 -12.33
CA ILE A 62 -4.83 -1.04 -13.35
C ILE A 62 -3.38 -0.72 -13.76
N ASN A 63 -2.90 0.48 -13.43
CA ASN A 63 -1.52 0.94 -13.63
C ASN A 63 -0.79 1.13 -12.30
N LEU A 64 0.53 1.27 -12.36
CA LEU A 64 1.31 1.75 -11.23
C LEU A 64 1.12 3.25 -11.03
N GLY A 65 0.62 3.64 -9.86
CA GLY A 65 0.55 5.03 -9.41
C GLY A 65 1.85 5.42 -8.72
N ILE A 66 2.51 6.50 -9.15
CA ILE A 66 3.79 6.93 -8.55
C ILE A 66 3.70 8.40 -8.12
N ALA A 67 4.04 8.66 -6.86
CA ALA A 67 4.23 10.02 -6.36
C ALA A 67 5.35 10.10 -5.32
N SER A 68 5.90 11.29 -5.14
CA SER A 68 6.91 11.57 -4.12
C SER A 68 6.44 12.64 -3.17
N ILE A 69 6.64 12.41 -1.87
CA ILE A 69 6.37 13.35 -0.78
C ILE A 69 7.65 13.65 0.01
N GLU A 70 7.65 14.77 0.73
CA GLU A 70 8.68 15.07 1.73
C GLU A 70 8.05 15.00 3.12
N HIS A 71 8.64 14.22 4.02
CA HIS A 71 8.20 14.08 5.40
C HIS A 71 9.44 14.09 6.31
N GLU A 72 9.50 15.03 7.25
CA GLU A 72 10.61 15.19 8.20
C GLU A 72 12.03 15.19 7.57
N GLY A 73 12.15 15.79 6.38
CA GLY A 73 13.42 15.85 5.64
C GLY A 73 13.83 14.54 4.95
N VAL A 74 12.94 13.54 4.90
CA VAL A 74 13.06 12.32 4.09
C VAL A 74 12.16 12.46 2.86
N ARG A 75 12.70 12.12 1.69
CA ARG A 75 11.91 11.97 0.47
C ARG A 75 11.39 10.55 0.38
N ILE A 76 10.08 10.41 0.29
CA ILE A 76 9.40 9.12 0.18
C ILE A 76 8.76 9.04 -1.20
N THR A 77 9.15 8.06 -2.00
CA THR A 77 8.46 7.71 -3.25
C THR A 77 7.51 6.58 -2.97
N ILE A 78 6.23 6.78 -3.26
CA ILE A 78 5.15 5.82 -3.08
C ILE A 78 4.86 5.23 -4.46
N VAL A 79 4.86 3.90 -4.53
CA VAL A 79 4.38 3.13 -5.67
C VAL A 79 3.09 2.43 -5.25
N ASP A 80 1.95 2.98 -5.65
CA ASP A 80 0.65 2.33 -5.52
C ASP A 80 0.52 1.26 -6.62
N THR A 81 0.19 0.04 -6.22
CA THR A 81 0.16 -1.10 -7.14
C THR A 81 -1.26 -1.57 -7.41
N PRO A 82 -1.57 -2.08 -8.62
CA PRO A 82 -2.81 -2.80 -8.87
C PRO A 82 -2.99 -3.99 -7.92
N GLY A 83 -4.22 -4.22 -7.46
CA GLY A 83 -4.51 -5.25 -6.46
C GLY A 83 -4.96 -6.61 -7.00
N TYR A 84 -5.19 -6.73 -8.31
CA TYR A 84 -5.83 -7.90 -8.90
C TYR A 84 -4.81 -8.79 -9.61
N ALA A 85 -5.08 -10.10 -9.64
CA ALA A 85 -4.16 -11.11 -10.13
C ALA A 85 -3.73 -10.89 -11.59
N ASP A 86 -4.59 -10.26 -12.40
CA ASP A 86 -4.30 -9.94 -13.80
C ASP A 86 -3.12 -8.96 -13.97
N PHE A 87 -2.74 -8.23 -12.92
CA PHE A 87 -1.70 -7.19 -12.92
C PHE A 87 -0.47 -7.56 -12.07
N GLN A 88 -0.20 -8.86 -11.93
CA GLN A 88 0.95 -9.34 -11.16
C GLN A 88 2.30 -8.91 -11.75
N ALA A 89 2.38 -8.70 -13.07
CA ALA A 89 3.59 -8.20 -13.72
C ALA A 89 3.98 -6.82 -13.16
N ASP A 90 3.03 -5.90 -13.08
CA ASP A 90 3.21 -4.55 -12.53
C ASP A 90 3.66 -4.60 -11.06
N VAL A 91 3.05 -5.47 -10.25
CA VAL A 91 3.48 -5.68 -8.85
C VAL A 91 4.92 -6.17 -8.80
N VAL A 92 5.29 -7.13 -9.65
CA VAL A 92 6.67 -7.63 -9.73
C VAL A 92 7.63 -6.52 -10.14
N GLU A 93 7.28 -5.66 -11.08
CA GLU A 93 8.10 -4.51 -11.50
C GLU A 93 8.26 -3.47 -10.39
N ALA A 94 7.16 -3.09 -9.73
CA ALA A 94 7.16 -2.18 -8.59
C ALA A 94 8.10 -2.66 -7.48
N LEU A 95 8.00 -3.94 -7.13
CA LEU A 95 8.84 -4.57 -6.11
C LEU A 95 10.32 -4.65 -6.50
N ALA A 96 10.69 -4.53 -7.78
CA ALA A 96 12.08 -4.43 -8.20
C ALA A 96 12.67 -3.02 -8.03
N ALA A 97 11.80 -2.00 -7.89
CA ALA A 97 12.17 -0.59 -7.88
C ALA A 97 12.10 0.06 -6.48
N VAL A 98 11.71 -0.70 -5.44
CA VAL A 98 11.48 -0.17 -4.09
C VAL A 98 12.41 -0.78 -3.04
N ASP A 99 12.64 -0.04 -1.96
CA ASP A 99 13.50 -0.43 -0.85
C ASP A 99 12.72 -1.16 0.26
N ALA A 100 11.40 -0.96 0.32
CA ALA A 100 10.51 -1.56 1.31
C ALA A 100 9.07 -1.66 0.79
N VAL A 101 8.21 -2.40 1.51
CA VAL A 101 6.79 -2.54 1.17
C VAL A 101 5.88 -2.31 2.37
N ILE A 102 4.68 -1.79 2.10
CA ILE A 102 3.58 -1.73 3.04
C ILE A 102 2.51 -2.72 2.56
N VAL A 103 2.30 -3.78 3.34
CA VAL A 103 1.25 -4.77 3.11
C VAL A 103 -0.05 -4.25 3.72
N VAL A 104 -1.02 -3.92 2.88
CA VAL A 104 -2.33 -3.40 3.33
C VAL A 104 -3.29 -4.58 3.53
N VAL A 105 -3.88 -4.70 4.72
CA VAL A 105 -4.79 -5.81 5.07
C VAL A 105 -6.13 -5.24 5.51
N ASP A 106 -7.22 -5.68 4.90
CA ASP A 106 -8.57 -5.28 5.28
C ASP A 106 -8.99 -5.99 6.58
N ALA A 107 -9.23 -5.24 7.66
CA ALA A 107 -9.62 -5.80 8.96
C ALA A 107 -10.97 -6.54 8.96
N SER A 108 -11.82 -6.26 7.96
CA SER A 108 -13.12 -6.92 7.80
C SER A 108 -13.06 -8.24 7.03
N ALA A 109 -12.00 -8.43 6.22
CA ALA A 109 -11.75 -9.66 5.45
C ALA A 109 -10.67 -10.54 6.11
N GLY A 110 -9.72 -9.94 6.80
CA GLY A 110 -8.58 -10.61 7.41
C GLY A 110 -7.47 -10.95 6.40
N VAL A 111 -6.73 -12.02 6.68
CA VAL A 111 -5.65 -12.50 5.81
C VAL A 111 -6.22 -13.38 4.70
N GLU A 112 -6.04 -12.95 3.45
CA GLU A 112 -6.53 -13.66 2.27
C GLU A 112 -5.40 -14.31 1.45
N VAL A 113 -5.77 -15.15 0.46
CA VAL A 113 -4.83 -15.76 -0.49
C VAL A 113 -3.97 -14.72 -1.20
N GLY A 114 -4.55 -13.56 -1.54
CA GLY A 114 -3.79 -12.48 -2.15
C GLY A 114 -2.74 -11.88 -1.21
N THR A 115 -2.98 -11.89 0.11
CA THR A 115 -1.99 -11.47 1.11
C THR A 115 -0.79 -12.42 1.13
N ASP A 116 -1.02 -13.73 1.04
CA ASP A 116 0.05 -14.73 0.95
C ASP A 116 0.94 -14.53 -0.29
N GLU A 117 0.32 -14.23 -1.42
CA GLU A 117 1.06 -14.07 -2.68
C GLU A 117 1.94 -12.82 -2.66
N VAL A 118 1.42 -11.67 -2.24
CA VAL A 118 2.24 -10.46 -2.13
C VAL A 118 3.32 -10.60 -1.04
N TRP A 119 3.04 -11.36 0.02
CA TRP A 119 4.03 -11.69 1.04
C TRP A 119 5.18 -12.51 0.44
N ARG A 120 4.86 -13.55 -0.33
CA ARG A 120 5.82 -14.41 -1.03
C ARG A 120 6.69 -13.63 -2.01
N LEU A 121 6.10 -12.71 -2.77
CA LEU A 121 6.84 -11.86 -3.72
C LEU A 121 7.85 -10.95 -3.03
N ALA A 122 7.46 -10.36 -1.90
CA ALA A 122 8.37 -9.56 -1.11
C ALA A 122 9.46 -10.42 -0.43
N ASP A 123 9.18 -11.70 -0.13
CA ASP A 123 10.15 -12.63 0.50
C ASP A 123 11.22 -13.02 -0.49
N ALA A 124 10.81 -13.32 -1.72
CA ALA A 124 11.70 -13.64 -2.83
C ALA A 124 12.73 -12.53 -3.12
N ARG A 125 12.43 -11.28 -2.72
CA ARG A 125 13.33 -10.13 -2.87
C ARG A 125 14.02 -9.70 -1.58
N GLY A 126 13.71 -10.32 -0.44
CA GLY A 126 14.25 -9.92 0.84
C GLY A 126 13.84 -8.50 1.28
N LEU A 127 12.68 -8.01 0.82
CA LEU A 127 12.24 -6.65 1.12
C LEU A 127 11.76 -6.53 2.58
N PRO A 128 12.19 -5.48 3.32
CA PRO A 128 11.62 -5.14 4.61
C PRO A 128 10.16 -4.71 4.45
N ARG A 129 9.35 -4.96 5.48
CA ARG A 129 7.89 -4.82 5.41
C ARG A 129 7.31 -4.12 6.61
N MET A 130 6.27 -3.35 6.35
CA MET A 130 5.30 -2.88 7.34
C MET A 130 3.93 -3.45 6.97
N ILE A 131 3.08 -3.71 7.96
CA ILE A 131 1.68 -4.12 7.73
C ILE A 131 0.79 -2.98 8.18
N PHE A 132 -0.14 -2.57 7.32
CA PHE A 132 -1.17 -1.59 7.64
C PHE A 132 -2.53 -2.29 7.65
N VAL A 133 -3.11 -2.46 8.84
CA VAL A 133 -4.47 -3.02 9.02
C VAL A 133 -5.47 -1.89 8.79
N ASN A 134 -6.17 -1.95 7.67
CA ASN A 134 -7.07 -0.93 7.17
C ASN A 134 -8.55 -1.27 7.44
N LYS A 135 -9.44 -0.30 7.18
CA LYS A 135 -10.91 -0.43 7.26
C LYS A 135 -11.45 -0.81 8.62
N MET A 136 -10.80 -0.29 9.66
CA MET A 136 -11.20 -0.44 11.06
C MET A 136 -12.54 0.24 11.39
N ASP A 137 -13.04 1.09 10.49
CA ASP A 137 -14.33 1.77 10.56
C ASP A 137 -15.53 0.89 10.15
N ARG A 138 -15.30 -0.27 9.53
CA ARG A 138 -16.38 -1.19 9.13
C ARG A 138 -16.97 -1.92 10.33
N GLU A 139 -18.29 -2.16 10.31
CA GLU A 139 -19.00 -2.84 11.40
C GLU A 139 -18.45 -4.23 11.73
N ASN A 140 -17.95 -4.95 10.73
CA ASN A 140 -17.36 -6.29 10.87
C ASN A 140 -15.83 -6.29 10.95
N ALA A 141 -15.19 -5.13 11.16
CA ALA A 141 -13.74 -5.06 11.34
C ALA A 141 -13.30 -5.79 12.61
N ASN A 142 -12.29 -6.65 12.49
CA ASN A 142 -11.74 -7.43 13.60
C ASN A 142 -10.22 -7.33 13.61
N TYR A 143 -9.69 -6.32 14.29
CA TYR A 143 -8.24 -6.12 14.46
C TYR A 143 -7.58 -7.32 15.12
N ASP A 144 -8.09 -7.75 16.28
CA ASP A 144 -7.47 -8.83 17.06
C ASP A 144 -7.44 -10.13 16.27
N GLY A 145 -8.55 -10.47 15.61
CA GLY A 145 -8.61 -11.63 14.72
C GLY A 145 -7.64 -11.54 13.53
N THR A 146 -7.52 -10.35 12.92
CA THR A 146 -6.56 -10.12 11.83
C THR A 146 -5.12 -10.25 12.32
N LEU A 147 -4.78 -9.69 13.48
CA LEU A 147 -3.46 -9.78 14.09
C LEU A 147 -3.08 -11.23 14.41
N GLU A 148 -3.99 -11.98 15.03
CA GLU A 148 -3.76 -13.40 15.34
C GLU A 148 -3.63 -14.25 14.06
N ALA A 149 -4.42 -13.96 13.02
CA ALA A 149 -4.28 -14.60 11.72
C ALA A 149 -2.92 -14.29 11.07
N LEU A 150 -2.46 -13.04 11.12
CA LEU A 150 -1.14 -12.63 10.62
C LEU A 150 -0.01 -13.36 11.35
N LYS A 151 -0.07 -13.43 12.69
CA LYS A 151 0.91 -14.18 13.51
C LYS A 151 0.89 -15.67 13.20
N ALA A 152 -0.30 -16.26 13.05
CA ALA A 152 -0.44 -17.68 12.72
C ALA A 152 0.11 -17.98 11.32
N ARG A 153 -0.06 -17.06 10.36
CA ARG A 153 0.35 -17.25 8.97
C ARG A 153 1.82 -16.98 8.71
N PHE A 154 2.34 -15.86 9.24
CA PHE A 154 3.68 -15.36 8.94
C PHE A 154 4.67 -15.48 10.12
N GLY A 155 4.19 -16.00 11.25
CA GLY A 155 5.00 -16.36 12.40
C GLY A 155 5.25 -15.23 13.40
N PRO A 156 6.12 -15.47 14.40
CA PRO A 156 6.32 -14.58 15.55
C PRO A 156 7.02 -13.25 15.21
N LYS A 157 7.42 -13.05 13.95
CA LYS A 157 8.01 -11.80 13.47
C LYS A 157 7.00 -10.67 13.35
N ILE A 158 5.70 -10.98 13.39
CA ILE A 158 4.64 -9.98 13.40
C ILE A 158 4.62 -9.29 14.77
N ALA A 159 5.14 -8.06 14.81
CA ALA A 159 5.18 -7.21 15.99
C ALA A 159 4.21 -6.04 15.82
N PRO A 160 3.11 -5.97 16.62
CA PRO A 160 2.24 -4.80 16.60
C PRO A 160 3.00 -3.58 17.14
N VAL A 161 2.84 -2.44 16.48
CA VAL A 161 3.40 -1.16 16.91
C VAL A 161 2.24 -0.28 17.37
N TYR A 162 2.32 0.21 18.61
CA TYR A 162 1.41 1.21 19.14
C TYR A 162 2.15 2.55 19.12
N LEU A 163 1.65 3.51 18.34
CA LEU A 163 2.17 4.87 18.23
C LEU A 163 1.40 5.81 19.18
#